data_AF-A0A8S2N6D0-F1
#
_entry.id   AF-A0A8S2N6D0-F1
#
_cell.length_a   1.000
_cell.length_b   1.000
_cell.length_c   1.000
_cell.angle_alpha   90.00
_cell.angle_beta   90.00
_cell.angle_gamma   90.00
#
_symmetry.space_group_name_H-M   'P 1'
#
loop_
_entity.id
_entity.type
_entity.pdbx_description
1 polymer ?
#
loop_
_entity_poly.entity_id
_entity_poly.type
_entity_poly.pdbx_seq_one_letter_code
_entity_poly.pdbx_strand_id
1 'polypeptide(L)'
;EQLEAVWSKIPLNTDILLTHGPPSNILDRTFTNESAGCEVLTKRLKLVKPKLHVFGHIHEAYGNCESNGTIYVNACTCNLRYKPVQPPIVIELENPNQIVSC
;
A
#
# COMPACT_ATOMS: atom_id res chain seq x y z
N GLU A 1 -1.84 -21.32 2.10
CA GLU A 1 -1.14 -21.81 3.31
C GLU A 1 0.05 -20.96 3.76
N GLN A 2 1.24 -21.00 3.12
CA GLN A 2 2.42 -20.31 3.66
C GLN A 2 2.27 -18.77 3.71
N LEU A 3 1.76 -18.14 2.65
CA LEU A 3 1.52 -16.69 2.63
C LEU A 3 0.39 -16.25 3.56
N GLU A 4 -0.64 -17.09 3.74
CA GLU A 4 -1.75 -16.80 4.67
C GLU A 4 -1.25 -16.75 6.11
N ALA A 5 -0.36 -17.66 6.50
CA ALA A 5 0.26 -17.68 7.82
C ALA A 5 1.19 -16.48 8.06
N VAL A 6 1.75 -15.88 7.01
CA VAL A 6 2.53 -14.64 7.11
C VAL A 6 1.59 -13.45 7.30
N TRP A 7 0.60 -13.29 6.42
CA TRP A 7 -0.28 -12.13 6.45
C TRP A 7 -1.26 -12.14 7.63
N SER A 8 -1.59 -13.31 8.19
CA SER A 8 -2.40 -13.41 9.40
C SER A 8 -1.76 -12.75 10.63
N LYS A 9 -0.43 -12.56 10.62
CA LYS A 9 0.31 -11.90 11.70
C LYS A 9 0.09 -10.39 11.78
N ILE A 10 -0.44 -9.76 10.73
CA ILE A 10 -0.75 -8.32 10.73
C ILE A 10 -1.85 -8.08 11.78
N PRO A 11 -1.64 -7.27 12.83
CA PRO A 11 -2.68 -6.98 13.82
C PRO A 11 -3.91 -6.30 13.22
N LEU A 12 -5.10 -6.57 13.75
CA LEU A 12 -6.35 -5.98 13.23
C LEU A 12 -6.47 -4.47 13.50
N ASN A 13 -5.72 -3.94 14.48
CA ASN A 13 -5.67 -2.53 14.83
C ASN A 13 -4.49 -1.80 14.16
N THR A 14 -3.99 -2.30 13.04
CA THR A 14 -2.87 -1.66 12.33
C THR A 14 -3.36 -0.41 11.61
N ASP A 15 -2.92 0.77 12.04
CA ASP A 15 -3.22 2.03 11.34
C ASP A 15 -2.40 2.20 10.06
N ILE A 16 -1.11 1.83 10.09
CA ILE A 16 -0.18 1.99 8.97
C ILE A 16 0.48 0.64 8.69
N LEU A 17 0.35 0.15 7.46
CA LEU A 17 0.99 -1.07 6.97
C LEU A 17 2.09 -0.73 5.97
N LEU A 18 3.26 -1.34 6.11
CA LEU A 18 4.35 -1.27 5.14
C LEU A 18 4.65 -2.67 4.60
N THR A 19 4.62 -2.84 3.28
CA THR A 19 5.05 -4.06 2.60
C THR A 19 6.02 -3.74 1.47
N HIS A 20 6.78 -4.72 0.97
CA HIS A 20 7.60 -4.47 -0.22
C HIS A 20 6.75 -4.37 -1.48
N GLY A 21 5.90 -5.38 -1.72
CA GLY A 21 5.04 -5.46 -2.91
C GLY A 21 3.60 -5.03 -2.66
N PRO A 22 2.84 -4.74 -3.73
CA PRO A 22 1.46 -4.28 -3.67
C PRO A 22 0.47 -5.42 -3.36
N PRO A 23 -0.73 -5.09 -2.84
CA PRO A 23 -1.88 -5.98 -2.92
C PRO A 23 -2.40 -6.08 -4.37
N SER A 24 -3.06 -7.18 -4.70
CA SER A 24 -3.65 -7.37 -6.04
C SER A 24 -4.68 -6.28 -6.37
N ASN A 25 -4.62 -5.76 -7.59
CA ASN A 25 -5.46 -4.71 -8.18
C ASN A 25 -5.31 -3.31 -7.58
N ILE A 26 -4.24 -3.03 -6.83
CA ILE A 26 -3.94 -1.71 -6.28
C ILE A 26 -2.51 -1.34 -6.67
N LEU A 27 -2.35 -0.40 -7.61
CA LEU A 27 -1.05 0.08 -8.10
C LEU A 27 -0.07 -1.08 -8.42
N ASP A 28 -0.59 -2.16 -9.00
CA ASP A 28 0.12 -3.43 -9.22
C ASP A 28 0.25 -3.82 -10.69
N ARG A 29 -0.14 -2.92 -11.60
CA ARG A 29 -0.07 -3.13 -13.04
C ARG A 29 1.33 -2.85 -13.55
N THR A 30 1.89 -3.81 -14.29
CA THR A 30 3.18 -3.67 -14.94
C THR A 30 3.07 -2.98 -16.30
N PHE A 31 4.20 -2.66 -16.93
CA PHE A 31 4.24 -2.15 -18.31
C PHE A 31 3.66 -3.16 -19.34
N THR A 32 3.73 -4.45 -19.04
CA THR A 32 3.09 -5.53 -19.83
C THR A 32 1.60 -5.67 -19.54
N ASN A 33 1.02 -4.80 -18.70
CA ASN A 33 -0.36 -4.82 -18.23
C ASN A 33 -0.71 -6.07 -17.40
N GLU A 34 0.29 -6.73 -16.81
CA GLU A 34 0.11 -7.86 -15.91
C GLU A 34 -0.14 -7.38 -14.48
N SER A 35 -0.88 -8.18 -13.70
CA SER A 35 -1.14 -7.94 -12.27
C SER A 35 -0.07 -8.64 -11.45
N ALA A 36 0.77 -7.88 -10.74
CA ALA A 36 1.84 -8.43 -9.91
C ALA A 36 1.52 -8.45 -8.40
N GLY A 37 0.33 -7.97 -8.01
CA GLY A 37 -0.03 -7.84 -6.61
C GLY A 37 -0.45 -9.15 -5.93
N CYS A 38 -0.28 -9.22 -4.62
CA CYS A 38 -0.59 -10.42 -3.84
C CYS A 38 -2.08 -10.49 -3.48
N GLU A 39 -2.81 -11.49 -4.00
CA GLU A 39 -4.23 -11.71 -3.69
C GLU A 39 -4.49 -12.04 -2.21
N VAL A 40 -3.58 -12.78 -1.58
CA VAL A 40 -3.70 -13.18 -0.17
C VAL A 40 -3.60 -11.94 0.73
N LEU A 41 -2.71 -11.00 0.39
CA LEU A 41 -2.61 -9.71 1.07
C LEU A 41 -3.90 -8.90 0.89
N THR A 42 -4.46 -8.85 -0.32
CA THR A 42 -5.77 -8.20 -0.57
C THR A 42 -6.87 -8.77 0.31
N LYS A 43 -6.92 -10.11 0.50
CA LYS A 43 -7.89 -10.75 1.41
C LYS A 43 -7.66 -10.31 2.87
N ARG A 44 -6.41 -10.21 3.33
CA ARG A 44 -6.10 -9.77 4.69
C ARG A 44 -6.47 -8.31 4.92
N LEU A 45 -6.24 -7.44 3.94
CA LEU A 45 -6.54 -6.01 4.03
C LEU A 45 -8.04 -5.72 4.21
N LYS A 46 -8.92 -6.58 3.69
CA LYS A 46 -10.38 -6.47 3.94
C LYS A 46 -10.73 -6.58 5.42
N LEU A 47 -9.90 -7.25 6.21
CA LEU A 47 -10.08 -7.43 7.66
C LEU A 47 -9.35 -6.35 8.47
N VAL A 48 -8.11 -6.04 8.10
CA VAL A 48 -7.25 -5.08 8.84
C VAL A 48 -7.67 -3.63 8.60
N LYS A 49 -7.99 -3.28 7.35
CA LYS A 49 -8.40 -1.92 6.92
C LYS A 49 -7.50 -0.80 7.51
N PRO A 50 -6.19 -0.82 7.21
CA PRO A 50 -5.30 0.25 7.68
C PRO A 50 -5.73 1.58 7.07
N LYS A 51 -5.43 2.69 7.75
CA LYS A 51 -5.62 4.04 7.18
C LYS A 51 -4.65 4.29 6.02
N LEU A 52 -3.44 3.76 6.15
CA LEU A 52 -2.37 3.89 5.16
C LEU A 52 -1.70 2.54 4.90
N HIS A 53 -1.56 2.16 3.63
CA HIS A 53 -0.74 1.03 3.20
C HIS A 53 0.31 1.51 2.20
N VAL A 54 1.57 1.51 2.63
CA VAL A 54 2.72 1.89 1.82
C VAL A 54 3.39 0.64 1.27
N PHE A 55 3.76 0.68 0.00
CA PHE A 55 4.53 -0.36 -0.66
C PHE A 55 5.36 0.22 -1.82
N GLY A 56 6.04 -0.65 -2.56
CA GLY A 56 6.77 -0.30 -3.76
C GLY A 56 6.74 -1.43 -4.77
N HIS A 57 7.93 -1.88 -5.18
CA HIS A 57 8.19 -2.98 -6.12
C HIS A 57 7.82 -2.71 -7.58
N ILE A 58 6.62 -2.18 -7.87
CA ILE A 58 6.17 -1.92 -9.23
C ILE A 58 6.52 -0.47 -9.63
N HIS A 59 7.70 -0.29 -10.21
CA HIS A 59 8.30 1.03 -10.47
C HIS A 59 7.45 1.92 -11.39
N GLU A 60 6.75 1.30 -12.34
CA GLU A 60 5.86 1.96 -13.30
C GLU A 60 4.52 2.40 -12.70
N ALA A 61 4.12 1.84 -11.56
CA ALA A 61 2.86 2.14 -10.88
C ALA A 61 3.06 3.08 -9.67
N TYR A 62 4.14 3.87 -9.67
CA TYR A 62 4.37 4.94 -8.68
C TYR A 62 3.15 5.86 -8.58
N GLY A 63 2.77 6.20 -7.35
CA GLY A 63 1.66 7.10 -7.08
C GLY A 63 0.88 6.67 -5.85
N ASN A 64 -0.34 7.20 -5.73
CA ASN A 64 -1.25 6.86 -4.65
C ASN A 64 -2.68 6.72 -5.16
N CYS A 65 -3.52 5.99 -4.42
CA CYS A 65 -4.96 5.95 -4.62
C CYS A 65 -5.67 5.66 -3.30
N GLU A 66 -6.97 5.91 -3.24
CA GLU A 66 -7.81 5.54 -2.10
C GLU A 66 -8.77 4.43 -2.50
N SER A 67 -8.93 3.42 -1.64
CA SER A 67 -9.96 2.40 -1.80
C SER A 67 -10.42 1.86 -0.46
N ASN A 68 -11.74 1.82 -0.26
CA ASN A 68 -12.38 1.29 0.94
C ASN A 68 -11.90 1.94 2.26
N GLY A 69 -11.58 3.25 2.23
CA GLY A 69 -11.10 4.00 3.40
C GLY A 69 -9.62 3.76 3.75
N THR A 70 -8.87 3.09 2.87
CA THR A 70 -7.42 2.96 2.97
C THR A 70 -6.75 3.79 1.88
N ILE A 71 -5.79 4.61 2.26
CA ILE A 71 -4.86 5.27 1.33
C ILE A 71 -3.76 4.28 0.99
N TYR A 72 -3.53 4.03 -0.29
CA TYR A 72 -2.48 3.17 -0.80
C TYR A 72 -1.41 4.01 -1.47
N VAL A 73 -0.14 3.74 -1.16
CA VAL A 73 0.99 4.49 -1.69
C VAL A 73 2.02 3.53 -2.26
N ASN A 74 2.23 3.60 -3.58
CA ASN A 74 3.38 3.04 -4.23
C ASN A 74 4.52 4.08 -4.24
N ALA A 75 5.45 3.93 -3.30
CA ALA A 75 6.57 4.82 -3.07
C ALA A 75 7.83 4.43 -3.86
N CYS A 76 7.71 3.78 -5.02
CA CYS A 76 8.87 3.48 -5.86
C CYS A 76 9.58 4.76 -6.33
N THR A 77 10.69 5.11 -5.69
CA THR A 77 11.52 6.25 -6.10
C THR A 77 12.18 6.02 -7.45
N CYS A 78 12.56 4.78 -7.73
CA CYS A 78 13.29 4.40 -8.93
C CYS A 78 12.33 4.08 -10.09
N ASN A 79 12.74 4.42 -11.31
CA ASN A 79 12.15 3.86 -12.52
C ASN A 79 12.77 2.50 -12.89
N LEU A 80 12.34 1.88 -14.00
CA LEU A 80 12.87 0.59 -14.48
C LEU A 80 14.36 0.60 -14.84
N ARG A 81 15.00 1.78 -14.95
CA ARG A 81 16.45 1.93 -15.14
C ARG A 81 17.20 2.19 -13.83
N TYR A 82 16.54 1.96 -12.70
CA TYR A 82 17.08 2.19 -11.35
C TYR A 82 17.53 3.64 -11.09
N LYS A 83 16.98 4.61 -11.83
CA LYS A 83 17.23 6.03 -11.57
C LYS A 83 16.20 6.56 -10.58
N PRO A 84 16.60 7.26 -9.50
CA PRO A 84 15.68 7.84 -8.50
C PRO A 84 15.04 9.11 -9.07
N VAL A 85 13.96 8.93 -9.82
CA VAL A 85 13.31 10.02 -10.58
C VAL A 85 11.95 10.41 -10.03
N GLN A 86 11.31 9.53 -9.26
CA GLN A 86 10.00 9.81 -8.68
C GLN A 86 10.18 10.60 -7.37
N PRO A 87 9.45 11.70 -7.18
CA PRO A 87 9.58 12.51 -5.97
C PRO A 87 9.02 11.77 -4.74
N PRO A 88 9.31 12.23 -3.51
CA PRO A 88 8.62 11.75 -2.33
C PRO A 88 7.11 12.04 -2.39
N ILE A 89 6.31 11.11 -1.88
CA ILE A 89 4.86 11.30 -1.68
C ILE A 89 4.65 11.72 -0.22
N VAL A 90 3.99 12.86 -0.02
CA VAL A 90 3.61 13.35 1.31
C VAL A 90 2.15 13.01 1.55
N ILE A 91 1.86 12.29 2.64
CA ILE A 91 0.51 11.94 3.07
C ILE A 91 0.29 12.53 4.47
N GLU A 92 -0.80 13.27 4.63
CA GLU A 92 -1.29 13.71 5.93
C GLU A 92 -2.38 12.74 6.38
N LEU A 93 -2.25 12.23 7.61
CA LEU A 93 -3.26 11.37 8.21
C LEU A 93 -3.95 12.12 9.33
N GLU A 94 -5.28 12.25 9.23
CA GLU A 94 -6.07 12.82 10.30
C GLU A 94 -6.02 11.92 11.54
N ASN A 95 -5.78 12.53 12.71
CA ASN A 95 -5.86 11.85 13.98
C ASN A 95 -7.31 11.91 14.49
N PRO A 96 -8.06 10.79 14.51
CA PRO A 96 -9.46 10.80 14.97
C PRO A 96 -9.63 11.15 16.45
N ASN A 97 -8.54 11.17 17.24
CA ASN A 97 -8.55 11.54 18.65
C ASN A 97 -8.20 13.02 18.92
N GLN A 98 -8.01 13.83 17.88
CA GLN A 98 -7.79 15.26 18.05
C GLN A 98 -9.16 15.95 18.12
N ILE A 99 -9.76 16.00 19.31
CA ILE A 99 -10.82 16.96 19.58
C ILE A 99 -10.17 18.33 19.45
N VAL A 100 -10.38 18.99 18.32
CA VAL A 100 -10.08 20.42 18.18
C VAL A 100 -11.18 21.14 18.96
N SER A 101 -10.93 21.43 20.24
CA SER A 101 -11.80 22.34 20.99
C SER A 101 -11.51 23.75 20.49
N CYS A 102 -12.45 24.33 19.75
CA CYS A 102 -12.51 25.77 19.50
C CYS A 102 -12.92 26.51 20.78
#